data_AF-R8MFC2-F1
#
_entry.id   AF-R8MFC2-F1
#
_cell.length_a   1.000
_cell.length_b   1.000
_cell.length_c   1.000
_cell.angle_alpha   90.00
_cell.angle_beta   90.00
_cell.angle_gamma   90.00
#
_symmetry.space_group_name_H-M   'P 1'
#
loop_
_entity.id
_entity.type
_entity.pdbx_description
1 polymer ?
#
loop_
_entity_poly.entity_id
_entity_poly.type
_entity_poly.pdbx_seq_one_letter_code
_entity_poly.pdbx_strand_id
1 'polypeptide(L)' 'MDWFDIGKPRSKFGKFLDKHHLTQQDIAKESGVSRGTISRLCKGSAFHPSLKNGNKIIRALKKLTNKNVDHQDFWF' A
#
# COMPACT_ATOMS: atom_id res chain seq x y z
N MET A 1 12.28 22.47 13.34
CA MET A 1 13.29 21.80 12.50
C MET A 1 12.63 20.64 11.79
N ASP A 2 12.12 20.89 10.58
CA ASP A 2 11.47 19.88 9.74
C ASP A 2 12.54 19.05 9.02
N TRP A 3 12.92 17.92 9.62
CA TRP A 3 13.81 16.91 9.03
C TRP A 3 13.03 15.80 8.31
N PHE A 4 11.80 16.07 7.85
CA PHE A 4 10.86 15.01 7.42
C PHE A 4 10.89 14.64 5.92
N ASP A 5 11.87 15.11 5.14
CA ASP A 5 11.95 14.83 3.69
C ASP A 5 13.21 14.09 3.20
N ILE A 6 13.96 13.42 4.10
CA ILE A 6 15.06 12.51 3.70
C ILE A 6 14.57 11.04 3.59
N GLY A 7 13.26 10.85 3.47
CA GLY A 7 12.64 9.54 3.28
C GLY A 7 12.47 9.23 1.79
N LYS A 8 12.87 8.04 1.34
CA LYS A 8 12.60 7.56 -0.04
C LYS A 8 11.14 7.86 -0.42
N PRO A 9 10.88 8.33 -1.66
CA PRO A 9 9.53 8.73 -2.07
C PRO A 9 8.53 7.61 -1.79
N ARG A 10 7.52 7.90 -0.97
CA ARG A 10 6.43 6.98 -0.62
C ARG A 10 5.32 7.09 -1.66
N SER A 11 4.82 5.95 -2.13
CA SER A 11 3.67 5.90 -3.03
C SER A 11 2.39 6.36 -2.31
N LYS A 12 1.32 6.66 -3.06
CA LYS A 12 -0.02 6.91 -2.47
C LYS A 12 -0.44 5.73 -1.56
N PHE A 13 -0.22 4.50 -2.03
CA PHE A 13 -0.46 3.28 -1.25
C PHE A 13 0.38 3.24 0.04
N GLY A 14 1.68 3.54 -0.05
CA GLY A 14 2.57 3.57 1.12
C GLY A 14 2.12 4.59 2.17
N LYS A 15 1.80 5.81 1.73
CA LYS A 15 1.27 6.88 2.59
C LYS A 15 -0.06 6.49 3.24
N PHE A 16 -0.92 5.78 2.52
CA PHE A 16 -2.17 5.25 3.06
C PHE A 16 -1.91 4.25 4.19
N LEU A 17 -0.97 3.30 4.02
CA LEU A 17 -0.61 2.38 5.10
C LEU A 17 -0.09 3.12 6.34
N ASP A 18 0.78 4.11 6.13
CA ASP A 18 1.38 4.91 7.21
C ASP A 18 0.29 5.67 8.00
N LYS A 19 -0.68 6.29 7.30
CA LYS A 19 -1.82 6.99 7.90
C LYS A 19 -2.74 6.09 8.72
N HIS A 20 -2.82 4.82 8.34
CA HIS A 20 -3.68 3.82 8.99
C HIS A 20 -2.91 2.91 9.97
N HIS A 21 -1.64 3.22 10.27
CA HIS A 21 -0.78 2.42 11.15
C HIS A 21 -0.68 0.95 10.74
N LEU A 22 -0.76 0.65 9.44
CA LEU A 22 -0.68 -0.70 8.90
C LEU A 22 0.74 -1.03 8.45
N THR A 23 1.26 -2.18 8.87
CA THR A 23 2.57 -2.63 8.40
C THR A 23 2.46 -3.34 7.05
N GLN A 24 3.55 -3.37 6.28
CA GLN A 24 3.62 -4.14 5.03
C GLN A 24 3.42 -5.65 5.28
N GLN A 25 3.73 -6.13 6.49
CA GLN A 25 3.54 -7.52 6.89
C GLN A 25 2.07 -7.84 7.12
N ASP A 26 1.30 -6.92 7.70
CA ASP A 26 -0.15 -7.09 7.91
C ASP A 26 -0.86 -7.23 6.57
N ILE A 27 -0.52 -6.35 5.61
CA ILE A 27 -1.08 -6.43 4.27
C ILE A 27 -0.67 -7.73 3.58
N ALA A 28 0.59 -8.16 3.71
CA ALA A 28 1.05 -9.40 3.10
C ALA A 28 0.30 -10.62 3.65
N LYS A 29 0.09 -10.66 4.98
CA LYS A 29 -0.65 -11.74 5.66
C LYS A 29 -2.12 -11.77 5.26
N GLU A 30 -2.79 -10.62 5.25
CA GLU A 30 -4.23 -10.54 4.94
C GLU A 30 -4.52 -10.72 3.44
N SER A 31 -3.69 -10.15 2.56
CA SER A 31 -3.91 -10.24 1.10
C SER A 31 -3.37 -11.52 0.47
N GLY A 32 -2.45 -12.22 1.15
CA GLY A 32 -1.70 -13.34 0.59
C GLY A 32 -0.75 -12.93 -0.55
N VAL A 33 -0.43 -11.63 -0.68
CA VAL A 33 0.57 -11.11 -1.62
C VAL A 33 1.93 -11.06 -0.91
N SER A 34 3.01 -11.41 -1.61
CA SER A 34 4.34 -11.43 -0.99
C SER A 34 4.74 -10.06 -0.44
N ARG A 35 5.37 -10.04 0.75
CA ARG A 35 5.87 -8.82 1.38
C ARG A 35 6.78 -8.01 0.44
N GLY A 36 7.62 -8.68 -0.36
CA GLY A 36 8.47 -8.02 -1.36
C GLY A 36 7.67 -7.25 -2.42
N THR A 37 6.52 -7.76 -2.84
CA THR A 37 5.61 -7.05 -3.75
C THR A 37 4.98 -5.85 -3.06
N ILE A 38 4.43 -6.02 -1.85
CA ILE A 38 3.87 -4.92 -1.04
C ILE A 38 4.91 -3.81 -0.84
N SER A 39 6.15 -4.18 -0.52
CA SER A 39 7.25 -3.23 -0.32
C SER A 39 7.59 -2.42 -1.57
N ARG A 40 7.57 -3.05 -2.76
CA ARG A 40 7.76 -2.34 -4.04
C ARG A 40 6.60 -1.36 -4.30
N LEU A 41 5.37 -1.78 -4.06
CA LEU A 41 4.18 -0.93 -4.24
C LEU A 41 4.15 0.27 -3.29
N CYS A 42 4.86 0.19 -2.15
CA CYS A 42 4.98 1.31 -1.21
C CYS A 42 6.05 2.35 -1.62
N LYS A 43 6.90 2.05 -2.62
CA LYS A 43 8.03 2.89 -3.06
C LYS A 43 7.68 3.59 -4.38
N GLY A 44 7.55 4.91 -4.36
CA GLY A 44 7.29 5.74 -5.54
C GLY A 44 6.03 5.35 -6.32
N SER A 45 5.77 6.02 -7.44
CA SER A 45 4.60 5.75 -8.31
C SER A 45 4.90 4.82 -9.49
N ALA A 46 6.14 4.39 -9.68
CA ALA A 46 6.54 3.61 -10.85
C ALA A 46 6.02 2.16 -10.85
N PHE A 47 5.63 1.63 -9.69
CA PHE A 47 5.24 0.22 -9.54
C PHE A 47 3.74 0.06 -9.37
N HIS A 48 3.15 -0.71 -10.27
CA HIS A 48 1.72 -1.05 -10.28
C HIS A 48 1.56 -2.55 -10.02
N PRO A 49 0.56 -2.97 -9.22
CA PRO A 49 0.26 -4.38 -9.07
C PRO A 49 -0.39 -4.92 -10.34
N SER A 50 -0.30 -6.23 -10.56
CA SER A 50 -1.22 -6.89 -11.49
C SER A 50 -2.65 -6.75 -10.98
N LEU A 51 -3.66 -6.77 -11.87
CA LEU A 51 -5.06 -6.67 -11.47
C LEU A 51 -5.45 -7.70 -10.38
N LYS A 52 -4.92 -8.92 -10.48
CA LYS A 52 -5.09 -10.00 -9.48
C LYS A 52 -4.55 -9.59 -8.12
N ASN A 53 -3.32 -9.08 -8.05
CA ASN A 53 -2.72 -8.67 -6.77
C ASN A 53 -3.36 -7.39 -6.23
N GLY A 54 -3.67 -6.43 -7.10
CA GLY A 54 -4.39 -5.21 -6.71
C GLY A 54 -5.74 -5.55 -6.08
N ASN A 55 -6.53 -6.43 -6.68
CA ASN A 55 -7.82 -6.87 -6.11
C ASN A 55 -7.68 -7.52 -4.73
N LYS A 56 -6.65 -8.34 -4.52
CA LYS A 56 -6.34 -8.94 -3.21
C LYS A 56 -5.98 -7.88 -2.18
N ILE A 57 -5.13 -6.92 -2.57
CA ILE A 57 -4.68 -5.83 -1.68
C ILE A 57 -5.87 -4.93 -1.33
N ILE A 58 -6.68 -4.49 -2.30
CA ILE A 58 -7.87 -3.66 -2.04
C ILE A 58 -8.82 -4.35 -1.06
N ARG A 59 -9.10 -5.64 -1.24
CA ARG A 59 -9.94 -6.41 -0.30
C ARG A 59 -9.34 -6.43 1.11
N ALA A 60 -8.04 -6.65 1.24
CA ALA A 60 -7.34 -6.60 2.52
C ALA A 60 -7.42 -5.19 3.16
N LEU A 61 -7.20 -4.13 2.38
CA LEU A 61 -7.31 -2.76 2.88
C LEU A 61 -8.71 -2.44 3.38
N LYS A 62 -9.76 -2.79 2.61
CA LYS A 62 -11.16 -2.60 3.03
C LYS A 62 -11.43 -3.30 4.35
N LYS A 63 -10.98 -4.54 4.51
CA LYS A 63 -11.18 -5.32 5.74
C LYS A 63 -10.42 -4.75 6.95
N LEU A 64 -9.16 -4.35 6.76
CA LEU A 64 -8.31 -3.87 7.86
C LEU A 64 -8.63 -2.44 8.29
N THR A 65 -9.09 -1.60 7.37
CA THR A 65 -9.32 -0.16 7.63
C THR A 65 -10.79 0.23 7.70
N ASN A 66 -11.69 -0.65 7.26
CA ASN A 66 -13.11 -0.35 7.04
C ASN A 66 -13.36 0.85 6.12
N LYS A 67 -12.39 1.19 5.24
CA LYS A 67 -12.49 2.26 4.25
C LYS A 67 -12.88 1.69 2.90
N ASN A 68 -13.74 2.40 2.18
CA ASN A 68 -14.08 2.06 0.81
C ASN A 68 -13.04 2.65 -0.15
N VAL A 69 -11.94 1.93 -0.35
CA VAL A 69 -10.85 2.30 -1.29
C VAL A 69 -10.87 1.45 -2.54
N ASP A 70 -10.31 1.94 -3.63
CA ASP A 70 -10.15 1.20 -4.88
C ASP A 70 -8.75 1.40 -5.51
N HIS A 71 -8.56 0.93 -6.74
CA HIS A 71 -7.26 1.02 -7.41
C HIS A 71 -6.87 2.46 -7.80
N GLN A 72 -7.84 3.33 -8.09
CA GLN A 72 -7.62 4.73 -8.49
C GLN A 72 -7.10 5.58 -7.33
N ASP A 73 -7.43 5.21 -6.10
CA ASP A 73 -6.86 5.86 -4.92
C ASP A 73 -5.33 5.72 -4.83
N PHE A 74 -4.75 4.72 -5.51
CA PHE A 74 -3.36 4.34 -5.29
C PHE A 74 -2.47 4.30 -6.53
N TRP A 75 -2.97 3.76 -7.63
CA TRP A 75 -2.16 3.35 -8.78
C TRP A 75 -2.64 3.90 -10.13
N PHE A 76 -3.85 4.47 -10.20
CA PHE A 76 -4.31 5.18 -11.40
C PHE A 76 -4.43 6.69 -11.15
#